data_AF-A0A9Q9B404-F1
#
_entry.id   AF-A0A9Q9B404-F1
#
_cell.length_a   1.000
_cell.length_b   1.000
_cell.length_c   1.000
_cell.angle_alpha   90.00
_cell.angle_beta   90.00
_cell.angle_gamma   90.00
#
_symmetry.space_group_name_H-M   'P 1'
#
loop_
_entity.id
_entity.type
_entity.pdbx_description
1 polymer ?
#
loop_
_entity_poly.entity_id
_entity_poly.type
_entity_poly.pdbx_seq_one_letter_code
_entity_poly.pdbx_strand_id
1 'polypeptide(L)'
;MNEIYKINDLSELETFLNSQASVEKLREKLFTEFLKYADYKSVSEWNKAVRLCECLAVIGWGNHEPVEALRGVFFNGNPRTFFCNRFGELRFVEAIWSKRKTGFTMEQGRTSYYPGPECKDKKQPVYWDYPVTEKIEDIKIESQRNWIPKNPIWIVRTISNCYENSKPVIESIKEKLQDELNKKMRPEKYGKAVNCIFLNCAFSYYDNAHCKTNYIIDETGCKLSSQEAAKELQKLYTKKEISEKGYYLRPRFQYGPFKTDTGKINADIHFEKEFSQLTHQQQKEKLAEYFLVALKTIAEKQKKKIPDYDFNLIIADFTEIINKWKA
;
A
#
# COMPACT_ATOMS: atom_id res chain seq x y z
N MET A 1 30.55 -1.85 8.86
CA MET A 1 29.49 -2.28 7.89
C MET A 1 28.85 -3.57 8.34
N ASN A 2 29.60 -4.56 8.85
CA ASN A 2 29.01 -5.78 9.41
C ASN A 2 28.17 -5.53 10.69
N GLU A 3 28.37 -4.42 11.41
CA GLU A 3 27.58 -4.12 12.61
C GLU A 3 26.09 -3.95 12.33
N ILE A 4 25.70 -3.39 11.17
CA ILE A 4 24.29 -3.12 10.85
C ILE A 4 23.44 -4.40 10.83
N TYR A 5 24.05 -5.54 10.51
CA TYR A 5 23.37 -6.84 10.46
C TYR A 5 23.21 -7.48 11.85
N LYS A 6 23.90 -6.95 12.88
CA LYS A 6 23.81 -7.43 14.26
C LYS A 6 22.81 -6.62 15.10
N ILE A 7 22.50 -5.40 14.68
CA ILE A 7 21.58 -4.51 15.39
C ILE A 7 20.15 -4.88 15.02
N ASN A 8 19.37 -5.37 15.97
CA ASN A 8 17.98 -5.76 15.70
C ASN A 8 17.01 -4.59 15.84
N ASP A 9 17.20 -3.71 16.81
CA ASP A 9 16.31 -2.58 17.06
C ASP A 9 16.53 -1.42 16.06
N LEU A 10 15.46 -0.75 15.65
CA LEU A 10 15.55 0.36 14.69
C LEU A 10 16.11 1.64 15.31
N SER A 11 15.82 1.92 16.58
CA SER A 11 16.33 3.12 17.27
C SER A 11 17.81 2.98 17.58
N GLU A 12 18.27 1.78 17.92
CA GLU A 12 19.70 1.47 18.01
C GLU A 12 20.39 1.60 16.64
N LEU A 13 19.75 1.13 15.57
CA LEU A 13 20.30 1.26 14.21
C LEU A 13 20.42 2.74 13.81
N GLU A 14 19.38 3.53 14.07
CA GLU A 14 19.38 4.97 13.80
C GLU A 14 20.48 5.69 14.58
N THR A 15 20.63 5.37 15.87
CA THR A 15 21.72 5.89 16.71
C THR A 15 23.10 5.55 16.14
N PHE A 16 23.32 4.28 15.78
CA PHE A 16 24.58 3.82 15.21
C PHE A 16 24.92 4.50 13.87
N LEU A 17 23.93 4.67 13.00
CA LEU A 17 24.12 5.31 11.70
C LEU A 17 24.43 6.80 11.86
N ASN A 18 23.75 7.49 12.77
CA ASN A 18 23.96 8.91 13.06
C ASN A 18 25.28 9.18 13.81
N SER A 19 25.86 8.18 14.49
CA SER A 19 27.17 8.30 15.13
C SER A 19 28.36 8.20 14.16
N GLN A 20 28.12 7.94 12.87
CA GLN A 20 29.19 7.79 11.88
C GLN A 20 29.75 9.16 11.49
N ALA A 21 31.08 9.26 11.40
CA ALA A 21 31.78 10.53 11.18
C ALA A 21 31.46 11.22 9.83
N SER A 22 30.99 10.48 8.82
CA SER A 22 30.56 11.06 7.54
C SER A 22 29.39 10.27 6.98
N VAL A 23 28.22 10.89 7.00
CA VAL A 23 26.97 10.31 6.50
C VAL A 23 27.04 10.09 4.99
N GLU A 24 27.66 10.99 4.25
CA GLU A 24 27.86 10.90 2.80
C GLU A 24 28.67 9.66 2.43
N LYS A 25 29.85 9.49 3.05
CA LYS A 25 30.70 8.31 2.77
C LYS A 25 30.02 7.02 3.18
N LEU A 26 29.22 7.03 4.25
CA LEU A 26 28.44 5.88 4.68
C LEU A 26 27.34 5.54 3.66
N ARG A 27 26.61 6.56 3.19
CA ARG A 27 25.56 6.43 2.18
C ARG A 27 26.08 5.79 0.89
N GLU A 28 27.18 6.30 0.33
CA GLU A 28 27.77 5.73 -0.89
C GLU A 28 28.18 4.26 -0.71
N LYS A 29 28.73 3.91 0.46
CA LYS A 29 29.08 2.52 0.80
C LYS A 29 27.86 1.63 0.92
N LEU A 30 26.81 2.08 1.60
CA LEU A 30 25.57 1.34 1.78
C LEU A 30 24.84 1.14 0.45
N PHE A 31 24.80 2.18 -0.40
CA PHE A 31 24.19 2.10 -1.72
C PHE A 31 24.97 1.13 -2.64
N THR A 32 26.29 1.23 -2.66
CA THR A 32 27.14 0.30 -3.41
C THR A 32 26.94 -1.15 -2.95
N GLU A 33 26.82 -1.38 -1.64
CA GLU A 33 26.52 -2.71 -1.10
C GLU A 33 25.10 -3.17 -1.44
N PHE A 34 24.11 -2.26 -1.42
CA PHE A 34 22.73 -2.53 -1.81
C PHE A 34 22.64 -3.04 -3.24
N LEU A 35 23.36 -2.41 -4.18
CA LEU A 35 23.36 -2.84 -5.59
C LEU A 35 23.83 -4.28 -5.78
N LYS A 36 24.67 -4.83 -4.88
CA LYS A 36 25.08 -6.24 -4.93
C LYS A 36 23.95 -7.21 -4.58
N TYR A 37 22.98 -6.76 -3.78
CA TYR A 37 21.84 -7.58 -3.32
C TYR A 37 20.51 -7.15 -3.94
N ALA A 38 20.48 -6.10 -4.76
CA ALA A 38 19.30 -5.69 -5.50
C ALA A 38 18.83 -6.79 -6.48
N ASP A 39 19.79 -7.57 -6.99
CA ASP A 39 19.56 -8.79 -7.77
C ASP A 39 19.68 -10.07 -6.91
N TYR A 40 18.93 -10.11 -5.81
CA TYR A 40 18.96 -11.25 -4.88
C TYR A 40 18.46 -12.56 -5.52
N LYS A 41 19.06 -13.66 -5.07
CA LYS A 41 18.78 -15.05 -5.49
C LYS A 41 18.39 -15.96 -4.33
N SER A 42 18.33 -15.43 -3.10
CA SER A 42 18.07 -16.20 -1.88
C SER A 42 17.43 -15.36 -0.78
N VAL A 43 16.86 -16.02 0.23
CA VAL A 43 16.24 -15.33 1.37
C VAL A 43 17.30 -14.53 2.15
N SER A 44 18.51 -15.08 2.27
CA SER A 44 19.63 -14.45 2.95
C SER A 44 20.06 -13.14 2.27
N GLU A 45 20.13 -13.14 0.93
CA GLU A 45 20.45 -11.94 0.16
C GLU A 45 19.33 -10.91 0.22
N TRP A 46 18.06 -11.36 0.13
CA TRP A 46 16.91 -10.49 0.34
C TRP A 46 16.96 -9.80 1.70
N ASN A 47 17.20 -10.55 2.78
CA ASN A 47 17.25 -10.00 4.13
C ASN A 47 18.41 -8.99 4.30
N LYS A 48 19.53 -9.18 3.60
CA LYS A 48 20.61 -8.19 3.55
C LYS A 48 20.18 -6.93 2.81
N ALA A 49 19.51 -7.06 1.67
CA ALA A 49 18.98 -5.92 0.92
C ALA A 49 17.97 -5.12 1.76
N VAL A 50 17.07 -5.81 2.47
CA VAL A 50 16.14 -5.19 3.42
C VAL A 50 16.88 -4.33 4.44
N ARG A 51 17.92 -4.88 5.09
CA ARG A 51 18.71 -4.13 6.07
C ARG A 51 19.38 -2.89 5.47
N LEU A 52 19.90 -2.99 4.26
CA LEU A 52 20.53 -1.86 3.57
C LEU A 52 19.51 -0.77 3.23
N CYS A 53 18.30 -1.14 2.79
CA CYS A 53 17.19 -0.19 2.60
C CYS A 53 16.76 0.45 3.92
N GLU A 54 16.73 -0.30 5.04
CA GLU A 54 16.46 0.29 6.36
C GLU A 54 17.49 1.36 6.73
N CYS A 55 18.77 1.08 6.51
CA CYS A 55 19.84 2.06 6.76
C CYS A 55 19.69 3.29 5.87
N LEU A 56 19.46 3.12 4.57
CA LEU A 56 19.32 4.22 3.60
C LEU A 56 18.03 5.04 3.84
N ALA A 57 16.97 4.43 4.38
CA ALA A 57 15.78 5.15 4.81
C ALA A 57 16.04 6.04 6.04
N VAL A 58 16.99 5.68 6.92
CA VAL A 58 17.39 6.52 8.06
C VAL A 58 18.24 7.71 7.60
N ILE A 59 19.35 7.46 6.91
CA ILE A 59 20.35 8.49 6.59
C ILE A 59 20.09 9.23 5.26
N GLY A 60 19.02 8.82 4.56
CA GLY A 60 18.64 9.31 3.25
C GLY A 60 19.42 8.66 2.10
N TRP A 61 18.73 8.50 0.97
CA TRP A 61 19.28 7.96 -0.28
C TRP A 61 20.14 8.96 -1.06
N GLY A 62 20.18 10.23 -0.64
CA GLY A 62 20.95 11.27 -1.33
C GLY A 62 20.41 11.54 -2.74
N ASN A 63 21.27 11.41 -3.74
CA ASN A 63 20.90 11.62 -5.16
C ASN A 63 20.37 10.34 -5.83
N HIS A 64 20.38 9.21 -5.13
CA HIS A 64 19.87 7.95 -5.65
C HIS A 64 18.34 7.87 -5.52
N GLU A 65 17.69 7.15 -6.42
CA GLU A 65 16.25 6.90 -6.27
C GLU A 65 15.99 6.06 -5.01
N PRO A 66 15.14 6.54 -4.09
CA PRO A 66 14.81 5.78 -2.90
C PRO A 66 13.87 4.62 -3.24
N VAL A 67 14.18 3.43 -2.69
CA VAL A 67 13.31 2.25 -2.77
C VAL A 67 13.04 1.64 -1.39
N GLU A 68 11.89 0.99 -1.26
CA GLU A 68 11.55 0.15 -0.10
C GLU A 68 11.64 -1.32 -0.45
N ALA A 69 12.18 -2.13 0.45
CA ALA A 69 12.21 -3.58 0.36
C ALA A 69 11.01 -4.21 1.11
N LEU A 70 9.98 -4.60 0.37
CA LEU A 70 8.71 -5.03 0.95
C LEU A 70 8.45 -6.53 0.78
N ARG A 71 7.89 -7.14 1.82
CA ARG A 71 7.29 -8.49 1.76
C ARG A 71 5.77 -8.39 1.77
N GLY A 72 5.16 -8.66 0.62
CA GLY A 72 3.73 -8.85 0.45
C GLY A 72 3.32 -10.33 0.45
N VAL A 73 2.07 -10.55 0.02
CA VAL A 73 1.47 -11.88 -0.14
C VAL A 73 0.93 -11.95 -1.57
N PHE A 74 1.24 -13.05 -2.26
CA PHE A 74 0.73 -13.34 -3.60
C PHE A 74 -0.66 -13.98 -3.52
N PHE A 75 -1.40 -14.05 -4.63
CA PHE A 75 -2.81 -14.48 -4.62
C PHE A 75 -3.03 -15.89 -4.06
N ASN A 76 -2.03 -16.77 -4.15
CA ASN A 76 -2.07 -18.14 -3.64
C ASN A 76 -1.59 -18.25 -2.18
N GLY A 77 -1.34 -17.12 -1.50
CA GLY A 77 -0.85 -17.07 -0.13
C GLY A 77 0.68 -17.14 0.01
N ASN A 78 1.43 -17.35 -1.08
CA ASN A 78 2.89 -17.36 -1.05
C ASN A 78 3.46 -15.98 -0.72
N PRO A 79 4.60 -15.90 0.00
CA PRO A 79 5.29 -14.63 0.17
C PRO A 79 5.72 -14.05 -1.18
N ARG A 80 5.62 -12.72 -1.31
CA ARG A 80 6.11 -11.95 -2.45
C ARG A 80 7.10 -10.91 -1.95
N THR A 81 8.31 -10.86 -2.48
CA THR A 81 9.30 -9.82 -2.16
C THR A 81 9.56 -8.94 -3.37
N PHE A 82 9.72 -7.64 -3.14
CA PHE A 82 9.92 -6.69 -4.21
C PHE A 82 10.49 -5.36 -3.69
N PHE A 83 11.20 -4.65 -4.55
CA PHE A 83 11.52 -3.24 -4.33
C PHE A 83 10.51 -2.34 -5.03
N CYS A 84 10.11 -1.25 -4.38
CA CYS A 84 9.32 -0.21 -5.03
C CYS A 84 9.78 1.19 -4.66
N ASN A 85 9.73 2.13 -5.60
CA ASN A 85 10.07 3.53 -5.34
C ASN A 85 8.91 4.29 -4.66
N ARG A 86 9.10 5.60 -4.44
CA ARG A 86 8.08 6.48 -3.82
C ARG A 86 6.76 6.57 -4.59
N PHE A 87 6.73 6.17 -5.86
CA PHE A 87 5.55 6.17 -6.73
C PHE A 87 4.88 4.79 -6.83
N GLY A 88 5.41 3.77 -6.13
CA GLY A 88 4.91 2.40 -6.17
C GLY A 88 5.37 1.62 -7.40
N GLU A 89 6.33 2.14 -8.17
CA GLU A 89 6.88 1.46 -9.32
C GLU A 89 7.92 0.42 -8.88
N LEU A 90 7.85 -0.78 -9.46
CA LEU A 90 8.76 -1.86 -9.13
C LEU A 90 10.17 -1.59 -9.65
N ARG A 91 11.16 -2.06 -8.89
CA ARG A 91 12.60 -2.00 -9.22
C ARG A 91 13.25 -3.34 -8.91
N PHE A 92 14.27 -3.68 -9.69
CA PHE A 92 15.08 -4.89 -9.57
C PHE A 92 14.22 -6.16 -9.49
N VAL A 93 14.61 -7.13 -8.66
CA VAL A 93 13.94 -8.44 -8.60
C VAL A 93 12.64 -8.38 -7.79
N GLU A 94 11.57 -8.87 -8.42
CA GLU A 94 10.34 -9.29 -7.76
C GLU A 94 10.29 -10.82 -7.73
N ALA A 95 10.19 -11.41 -6.54
CA ALA A 95 10.17 -12.86 -6.37
C ALA A 95 8.91 -13.33 -5.65
N ILE A 96 8.34 -14.42 -6.18
CA ILE A 96 7.34 -15.23 -5.48
C ILE A 96 8.06 -16.41 -4.83
N TRP A 97 7.77 -16.67 -3.55
CA TRP A 97 8.46 -17.70 -2.77
C TRP A 97 7.57 -18.92 -2.55
N SER A 98 8.06 -20.08 -2.93
CA SER A 98 7.42 -21.35 -2.65
C SER A 98 7.88 -21.91 -1.31
N LYS A 99 6.93 -22.26 -0.44
CA LYS A 99 7.22 -22.99 0.80
C LYS A 99 7.60 -24.44 0.48
N ARG A 100 8.73 -24.89 1.02
CA ARG A 100 9.22 -26.28 1.01
C ARG A 100 9.17 -26.84 2.44
N LYS A 101 9.50 -28.13 2.59
CA LYS A 101 9.51 -28.80 3.91
C LYS A 101 10.43 -28.09 4.92
N THR A 102 11.55 -27.56 4.45
CA THR A 102 12.64 -27.01 5.27
C THR A 102 12.93 -25.54 4.95
N GLY A 103 11.93 -24.76 4.52
CA GLY A 103 12.13 -23.33 4.26
C GLY A 103 11.49 -22.83 2.97
N PHE A 104 12.09 -21.81 2.37
CA PHE A 104 11.59 -21.15 1.16
C PHE A 104 12.60 -21.17 0.02
N THR A 105 12.10 -21.22 -1.20
CA THR A 105 12.89 -21.01 -2.43
C THR A 105 12.12 -20.08 -3.37
N MET A 106 12.85 -19.35 -4.22
CA MET A 106 12.24 -18.58 -5.29
C MET A 106 11.53 -19.51 -6.28
N GLU A 107 10.36 -19.09 -6.76
CA GLU A 107 9.55 -19.85 -7.69
C GLU A 107 9.98 -19.55 -9.13
N GLN A 108 10.35 -20.61 -9.86
CA GLN A 108 10.66 -20.55 -11.29
C GLN A 108 9.40 -20.26 -12.10
N GLY A 109 9.53 -19.43 -13.15
CA GLY A 109 8.39 -19.01 -13.97
C GLY A 109 7.45 -18.06 -13.23
N ARG A 110 7.82 -17.58 -12.03
CA ARG A 110 7.07 -16.59 -11.25
C ARG A 110 7.93 -15.47 -10.69
N THR A 111 9.11 -15.24 -11.24
CA THR A 111 10.03 -14.19 -10.78
C THR A 111 10.26 -13.21 -11.92
N SER A 112 10.20 -11.91 -11.61
CA SER A 112 10.35 -10.83 -12.57
C SER A 112 11.55 -9.95 -12.22
N TYR A 113 12.06 -9.24 -13.22
CA TYR A 113 13.09 -8.22 -13.06
C TYR A 113 12.63 -6.90 -13.69
N TYR A 114 12.79 -5.83 -12.94
CA TYR A 114 12.51 -4.45 -13.35
C TYR A 114 13.81 -3.65 -13.35
N PRO A 115 14.06 -2.79 -14.35
CA PRO A 115 15.29 -2.02 -14.39
C PRO A 115 15.39 -1.06 -13.21
N GLY A 116 16.56 -1.01 -12.57
CA GLY A 116 16.91 0.08 -11.66
C GLY A 116 17.16 1.38 -12.44
N PRO A 117 16.89 2.55 -11.85
CA PRO A 117 17.06 3.85 -12.53
C PRO A 117 18.52 4.13 -12.93
N GLU A 118 19.47 3.59 -12.17
CA GLU A 118 20.91 3.77 -12.37
C GLU A 118 21.55 2.56 -13.09
N CYS A 119 20.75 1.61 -13.56
CA CYS A 119 21.26 0.51 -14.36
C CYS A 119 21.67 1.06 -15.74
N LYS A 120 22.99 1.25 -15.93
CA LYS A 120 23.58 1.72 -17.19
C LYS A 120 23.20 0.82 -18.36
N ASP A 121 23.08 -0.47 -18.09
CA ASP A 121 22.49 -1.42 -19.01
C ASP A 121 20.98 -1.23 -18.94
N LYS A 122 20.40 -0.66 -20.01
CA LYS A 122 18.96 -0.57 -20.25
C LYS A 122 18.36 -1.97 -20.45
N LYS A 123 18.58 -2.88 -19.51
CA LYS A 123 17.97 -4.21 -19.49
C LYS A 123 16.47 -3.99 -19.63
N GLN A 124 15.85 -4.73 -20.54
CA GLN A 124 14.40 -4.74 -20.61
C GLN A 124 13.85 -5.44 -19.37
N PRO A 125 12.65 -5.06 -18.90
CA PRO A 125 11.96 -5.84 -17.90
C PRO A 125 11.84 -7.31 -18.33
N VAL A 126 12.07 -8.23 -17.41
CA VAL A 126 11.81 -9.66 -17.61
C VAL A 126 10.60 -10.01 -16.77
N TYR A 127 9.55 -10.51 -17.39
CA TYR A 127 8.32 -10.87 -16.69
C TYR A 127 8.27 -12.38 -16.52
N TRP A 128 8.19 -12.84 -15.27
CA TRP A 128 8.01 -14.25 -14.88
C TRP A 128 9.17 -15.21 -15.20
N ASP A 129 9.96 -14.92 -16.23
CA ASP A 129 11.06 -15.75 -16.73
C ASP A 129 12.44 -15.31 -16.20
N TYR A 130 12.47 -14.59 -15.07
CA TYR A 130 13.74 -14.24 -14.47
C TYR A 130 14.47 -15.50 -13.98
N PRO A 131 15.76 -15.72 -14.35
CA PRO A 131 16.47 -16.94 -13.99
C PRO A 131 16.67 -17.03 -12.48
N VAL A 132 16.18 -18.14 -11.93
CA VAL A 132 16.30 -18.51 -10.53
C VAL A 132 16.95 -19.89 -10.42
N THR A 133 17.76 -20.07 -9.38
CA THR A 133 18.32 -21.36 -8.99
C THR A 133 17.61 -21.81 -7.73
N GLU A 134 17.16 -23.06 -7.66
CA GLU A 134 16.54 -23.55 -6.42
C GLU A 134 17.56 -23.53 -5.28
N LYS A 135 17.23 -22.78 -4.23
CA LYS A 135 18.04 -22.68 -3.02
C LYS A 135 17.09 -22.54 -1.84
N ILE A 136 16.90 -23.64 -1.13
CA ILE A 136 15.99 -23.72 0.01
C ILE A 136 16.70 -23.20 1.25
N GLU A 137 16.16 -22.16 1.86
CA GLU A 137 16.69 -21.60 3.11
C GLU A 137 15.60 -21.57 4.18
N ASP A 138 15.91 -22.12 5.37
CA ASP A 138 15.02 -22.16 6.53
C ASP A 138 15.17 -20.91 7.40
N ILE A 139 14.96 -19.74 6.80
CA ILE A 139 15.01 -18.47 7.50
C ILE A 139 13.79 -17.63 7.16
N LYS A 140 13.43 -16.74 8.08
CA LYS A 140 12.32 -15.80 7.88
C LYS A 140 12.64 -14.84 6.74
N ILE A 141 11.69 -14.70 5.82
CA ILE A 141 11.72 -13.64 4.80
C ILE A 141 11.35 -12.33 5.50
N GLU A 142 12.27 -11.38 5.56
CA GLU A 142 12.07 -10.10 6.24
C GLU A 142 11.33 -9.09 5.37
N SER A 143 10.83 -8.04 6.00
CA SER A 143 10.31 -6.83 5.34
C SER A 143 10.93 -5.64 6.04
N GLN A 144 11.21 -4.57 5.29
CA GLN A 144 11.65 -3.30 5.86
C GLN A 144 10.67 -2.81 6.93
N ARG A 145 11.18 -2.14 7.97
CA ARG A 145 10.39 -1.69 9.14
C ARG A 145 10.27 -0.16 9.27
N ASN A 146 11.02 0.59 8.47
CA ASN A 146 10.96 2.06 8.34
C ASN A 146 10.75 2.44 6.87
N TRP A 147 10.30 3.65 6.57
CA TRP A 147 9.75 3.97 5.24
C TRP A 147 10.48 5.14 4.60
N ILE A 148 10.55 5.15 3.28
CA ILE A 148 11.05 6.33 2.55
C ILE A 148 9.94 7.40 2.57
N PRO A 149 10.28 8.70 2.58
CA PRO A 149 9.27 9.73 2.41
C PRO A 149 8.54 9.59 1.06
N LYS A 150 7.25 9.32 1.12
CA LYS A 150 6.35 9.21 -0.05
C LYS A 150 4.93 9.62 0.33
N ASN A 151 4.11 9.96 -0.67
CA ASN A 151 2.71 10.29 -0.43
C ASN A 151 2.04 9.19 0.43
N PRO A 152 1.57 9.53 1.63
CA PRO A 152 1.00 8.54 2.54
C PRO A 152 -0.44 8.17 2.19
N ILE A 153 -1.15 8.89 1.30
CA ILE A 153 -2.57 8.61 1.01
C ILE A 153 -2.69 7.89 -0.33
N TRP A 154 -3.22 6.67 -0.29
CA TRP A 154 -3.42 5.82 -1.45
C TRP A 154 -4.89 5.49 -1.61
N ILE A 155 -5.48 5.93 -2.71
CA ILE A 155 -6.87 5.66 -3.03
C ILE A 155 -6.89 4.45 -3.95
N VAL A 156 -7.46 3.35 -3.46
CA VAL A 156 -7.43 2.06 -4.15
C VAL A 156 -8.83 1.49 -4.29
N ARG A 157 -9.03 0.67 -5.31
CA ARG A 157 -10.28 -0.06 -5.50
C ARG A 157 -10.14 -1.43 -4.86
N THR A 158 -11.13 -1.82 -4.08
CA THR A 158 -11.15 -3.15 -3.46
C THR A 158 -11.33 -4.24 -4.52
N ILE A 159 -12.16 -3.97 -5.54
CA ILE A 159 -12.41 -4.82 -6.70
C ILE A 159 -12.53 -3.97 -7.96
N SER A 160 -12.25 -4.58 -9.12
CA SER A 160 -12.22 -3.91 -10.42
C SER A 160 -13.60 -3.58 -11.00
N ASN A 161 -14.68 -4.01 -10.36
CA ASN A 161 -16.05 -3.84 -10.83
C ASN A 161 -16.69 -2.54 -10.34
N CYS A 162 -17.61 -2.00 -11.13
CA CYS A 162 -18.43 -0.83 -10.86
C CYS A 162 -19.49 -0.72 -11.97
N TYR A 163 -20.57 0.03 -11.73
CA TYR A 163 -21.49 0.43 -12.80
C TYR A 163 -20.81 1.36 -13.83
N GLU A 164 -21.28 1.30 -15.08
CA GLU A 164 -20.66 1.98 -16.24
C GLU A 164 -20.44 3.48 -16.01
N ASN A 165 -21.46 4.18 -15.49
CA ASN A 165 -21.42 5.62 -15.26
C ASN A 165 -20.39 6.06 -14.19
N SER A 166 -19.87 5.15 -13.38
CA SER A 166 -18.80 5.47 -12.42
C SER A 166 -17.40 5.24 -12.98
N LYS A 167 -17.23 4.51 -14.09
CA LYS A 167 -15.91 4.19 -14.66
C LYS A 167 -15.06 5.44 -14.93
N PRO A 168 -15.56 6.50 -15.61
CA PRO A 168 -14.73 7.67 -15.93
C PRO A 168 -14.24 8.41 -14.67
N VAL A 169 -15.08 8.47 -13.64
CA VAL A 169 -14.73 9.11 -12.36
C VAL A 169 -13.68 8.27 -11.64
N ILE A 170 -13.87 6.96 -11.59
CA ILE A 170 -12.94 6.02 -10.94
C ILE A 170 -11.57 6.01 -11.65
N GLU A 171 -11.54 6.03 -12.98
CA GLU A 171 -10.29 6.15 -13.76
C GLU A 171 -9.58 7.47 -13.43
N SER A 172 -10.33 8.58 -13.33
CA SER A 172 -9.76 9.88 -12.96
C SER A 172 -9.14 9.93 -11.56
N ILE A 173 -9.53 9.04 -10.64
CA ILE A 173 -8.85 8.91 -9.33
C ILE A 173 -7.42 8.43 -9.55
N LYS A 174 -7.22 7.38 -10.35
CA LYS A 174 -5.90 6.79 -10.60
C LYS A 174 -5.04 7.71 -11.46
N GLU A 175 -5.59 8.22 -12.55
CA GLU A 175 -4.83 8.94 -13.58
C GLU A 175 -4.55 10.39 -13.23
N LYS A 176 -5.40 11.02 -12.40
CA LYS A 176 -5.29 12.44 -12.06
C LYS A 176 -5.06 12.64 -10.56
N LEU A 177 -5.97 12.18 -9.71
CA LEU A 177 -5.90 12.47 -8.28
C LEU A 177 -4.65 11.85 -7.63
N GLN A 178 -4.39 10.56 -7.86
CA GLN A 178 -3.25 9.88 -7.24
C GLN A 178 -1.91 10.45 -7.72
N ASP A 179 -1.81 10.83 -9.00
CA ASP A 179 -0.63 11.50 -9.56
C ASP A 179 -0.39 12.87 -8.90
N GLU A 180 -1.45 13.67 -8.76
CA GLU A 180 -1.38 14.97 -8.08
C GLU A 180 -1.01 14.84 -6.60
N LEU A 181 -1.55 13.84 -5.90
CA LEU A 181 -1.15 13.52 -4.52
C LEU A 181 0.33 13.15 -4.44
N ASN A 182 0.82 12.33 -5.37
CA ASN A 182 2.23 11.94 -5.40
C ASN A 182 3.18 13.13 -5.64
N LYS A 183 2.75 14.14 -6.40
CA LYS A 183 3.54 15.33 -6.75
C LYS A 183 3.49 16.43 -5.68
N LYS A 184 2.34 16.64 -5.05
CA LYS A 184 2.07 17.84 -4.24
C LYS A 184 2.05 17.61 -2.73
N MET A 185 1.85 16.37 -2.28
CA MET A 185 2.01 16.05 -0.86
C MET A 185 3.47 16.19 -0.43
N ARG A 186 3.70 16.47 0.84
CA ARG A 186 5.01 16.84 1.44
C ARG A 186 5.41 15.85 2.53
N PRO A 187 5.63 14.57 2.19
CA PRO A 187 5.81 13.50 3.16
C PRO A 187 6.99 13.69 4.12
N GLU A 188 8.01 14.43 3.68
CA GLU A 188 9.18 14.79 4.50
C GLU A 188 8.80 15.65 5.71
N LYS A 189 7.63 16.32 5.68
CA LYS A 189 7.14 17.19 6.75
C LYS A 189 6.16 16.53 7.72
N TYR A 190 5.62 15.35 7.40
CA TYR A 190 4.57 14.74 8.23
C TYR A 190 5.12 13.89 9.37
N GLY A 191 6.34 13.39 9.26
CA GLY A 191 6.93 12.43 10.21
C GLY A 191 7.08 11.02 9.62
N LYS A 192 7.69 10.10 10.37
CA LYS A 192 8.14 8.78 9.86
C LYS A 192 7.23 7.60 10.24
N ALA A 193 6.27 7.81 11.12
CA ALA A 193 5.50 6.72 11.74
C ALA A 193 4.44 6.07 10.82
N VAL A 194 3.90 6.82 9.85
CA VAL A 194 2.90 6.32 8.91
C VAL A 194 3.54 6.07 7.55
N ASN A 195 3.43 4.83 7.07
CA ASN A 195 3.82 4.42 5.73
C ASN A 195 2.74 4.78 4.71
N CYS A 196 1.52 4.32 4.99
CA CYS A 196 0.41 4.42 4.07
C CYS A 196 -0.96 4.37 4.78
N ILE A 197 -1.86 5.22 4.31
CA ILE A 197 -3.28 5.30 4.60
C ILE A 197 -4.00 4.90 3.32
N PHE A 198 -4.56 3.70 3.31
CA PHE A 198 -5.38 3.22 2.20
C PHE A 198 -6.83 3.65 2.38
N LEU A 199 -7.35 4.36 1.38
CA LEU A 199 -8.77 4.63 1.21
C LEU A 199 -9.30 3.64 0.18
N ASN A 200 -9.85 2.53 0.65
CA ASN A 200 -10.33 1.43 -0.19
C ASN A 200 -11.77 1.71 -0.64
N CYS A 201 -11.98 2.04 -1.91
CA CYS A 201 -13.30 2.23 -2.47
C CYS A 201 -13.90 0.88 -2.88
N ALA A 202 -15.11 0.60 -2.38
CA ALA A 202 -15.90 -0.57 -2.74
C ALA A 202 -17.20 -0.09 -3.42
N PHE A 203 -17.26 -0.21 -4.74
CA PHE A 203 -18.42 0.23 -5.52
C PHE A 203 -19.38 -0.92 -5.75
N SER A 204 -20.67 -0.62 -5.73
CA SER A 204 -21.71 -1.51 -6.23
C SER A 204 -21.54 -1.73 -7.74
N TYR A 205 -21.93 -2.91 -8.21
CA TYR A 205 -21.80 -3.31 -9.60
C TYR A 205 -22.77 -4.42 -9.97
N TYR A 206 -22.99 -4.57 -11.28
CA TYR A 206 -23.70 -5.69 -11.87
C TYR A 206 -23.02 -6.02 -13.20
N ASP A 207 -22.31 -7.15 -13.25
CA ASP A 207 -21.77 -7.65 -14.52
C ASP A 207 -22.73 -8.67 -15.14
N ASN A 208 -23.31 -9.55 -14.32
CA ASN A 208 -24.31 -10.53 -14.72
C ASN A 208 -25.09 -11.07 -13.50
N ALA A 209 -26.02 -11.99 -13.73
CA ALA A 209 -26.90 -12.53 -12.69
C ALA A 209 -26.16 -13.21 -11.52
N HIS A 210 -24.96 -13.75 -11.76
CA HIS A 210 -24.13 -14.44 -10.77
C HIS A 210 -22.96 -13.58 -10.25
N CYS A 211 -22.68 -12.44 -10.89
CA CYS A 211 -21.62 -11.51 -10.53
C CYS A 211 -22.20 -10.10 -10.36
N LYS A 212 -22.71 -9.82 -9.17
CA LYS A 212 -23.32 -8.55 -8.80
C LYS A 212 -23.19 -8.31 -7.31
N THR A 213 -23.01 -7.04 -6.93
CA THR A 213 -23.02 -6.59 -5.54
C THR A 213 -23.70 -5.22 -5.51
N ASN A 214 -24.79 -5.11 -4.77
CA ASN A 214 -25.46 -3.85 -4.49
C ASN A 214 -25.38 -3.57 -3.00
N TYR A 215 -24.52 -2.62 -2.63
CA TYR A 215 -24.39 -2.22 -1.23
C TYR A 215 -25.64 -1.46 -0.79
N ILE A 216 -26.16 -1.86 0.37
CA ILE A 216 -27.13 -1.08 1.14
C ILE A 216 -26.34 -0.46 2.29
N ILE A 217 -26.46 0.85 2.48
CA ILE A 217 -25.69 1.57 3.48
C ILE A 217 -26.39 1.50 4.82
N ASP A 218 -25.68 1.00 5.82
CA ASP A 218 -26.09 1.07 7.22
C ASP A 218 -25.68 2.43 7.79
N GLU A 219 -26.67 3.31 7.96
CA GLU A 219 -26.50 4.66 8.50
C GLU A 219 -26.13 4.66 10.00
N THR A 220 -26.29 3.54 10.72
CA THR A 220 -25.85 3.44 12.12
C THR A 220 -24.32 3.42 12.25
N GLY A 221 -23.61 3.11 11.16
CA GLY A 221 -22.15 3.02 11.12
C GLY A 221 -21.56 1.84 11.91
N CYS A 222 -22.41 0.95 12.42
CA CYS A 222 -21.97 -0.20 13.21
C CYS A 222 -21.32 -1.26 12.30
N LYS A 223 -20.19 -1.83 12.76
CA LYS A 223 -19.59 -2.97 12.08
C LYS A 223 -20.33 -4.25 12.47
N LEU A 224 -21.21 -4.72 11.58
CA LEU A 224 -21.96 -5.96 11.74
C LEU A 224 -21.17 -7.16 11.20
N SER A 225 -21.32 -8.31 11.85
CA SER A 225 -20.93 -9.60 11.25
C SER A 225 -21.81 -9.93 10.03
N SER A 226 -21.35 -10.82 9.15
CA SER A 226 -22.14 -11.24 7.98
C SER A 226 -23.52 -11.79 8.36
N GLN A 227 -23.63 -12.48 9.50
CA GLN A 227 -24.89 -13.05 9.97
C GLN A 227 -25.84 -11.96 10.49
N GLU A 228 -25.33 -10.99 11.25
CA GLU A 228 -26.11 -9.84 11.73
C GLU A 228 -26.57 -8.98 10.57
N ALA A 229 -25.65 -8.64 9.65
CA ALA A 229 -25.97 -7.90 8.44
C ALA A 229 -27.08 -8.57 7.61
N ALA A 230 -27.04 -9.91 7.49
CA ALA A 230 -28.08 -10.66 6.78
C ALA A 230 -29.44 -10.64 7.52
N LYS A 231 -29.45 -10.61 8.86
CA LYS A 231 -30.68 -10.47 9.66
C LYS A 231 -31.28 -9.08 9.51
N GLU A 232 -30.47 -8.03 9.60
CA GLU A 232 -30.92 -6.65 9.42
C GLU A 232 -31.45 -6.42 8.01
N LEU A 233 -30.76 -6.93 6.99
CA LEU A 233 -31.20 -6.81 5.61
C LEU A 233 -32.55 -7.52 5.34
N GLN A 234 -32.81 -8.65 6.02
CA GLN A 234 -34.08 -9.38 5.94
C GLN A 234 -35.26 -8.64 6.58
N LYS A 235 -35.02 -7.62 7.39
CA LYS A 235 -36.09 -6.73 7.89
C LYS A 235 -36.61 -5.78 6.81
N LEU A 236 -35.77 -5.49 5.81
CA LEU A 236 -36.05 -4.54 4.73
C LEU A 236 -36.45 -5.24 3.42
N TYR A 237 -35.90 -6.44 3.16
CA TYR A 237 -36.08 -7.16 1.91
C TYR A 237 -36.31 -8.65 2.14
N THR A 238 -37.04 -9.31 1.23
CA THR A 238 -37.18 -10.76 1.28
C THR A 238 -35.86 -11.47 0.92
N LYS A 239 -35.67 -12.71 1.39
CA LYS A 239 -34.50 -13.54 1.02
C LYS A 239 -34.34 -13.68 -0.50
N LYS A 240 -35.46 -13.77 -1.22
CA LYS A 240 -35.48 -13.88 -2.69
C LYS A 240 -34.93 -12.61 -3.32
N GLU A 241 -35.43 -11.44 -2.91
CA GLU A 241 -34.94 -10.15 -3.42
C GLU A 241 -33.46 -9.93 -3.10
N ILE A 242 -33.02 -10.25 -1.89
CA ILE A 242 -31.60 -10.14 -1.49
C ILE A 242 -30.72 -10.94 -2.43
N SER A 243 -31.08 -12.18 -2.74
CA SER A 243 -30.32 -13.05 -3.65
C SER A 243 -30.41 -12.57 -5.10
N GLU A 244 -31.60 -12.21 -5.58
CA GLU A 244 -31.83 -11.79 -6.96
C GLU A 244 -31.21 -10.43 -7.30
N LYS A 245 -31.12 -9.53 -6.33
CA LYS A 245 -30.49 -8.21 -6.50
C LYS A 245 -29.05 -8.18 -6.01
N GLY A 246 -28.62 -9.18 -5.24
CA GLY A 246 -27.28 -9.27 -4.66
C GLY A 246 -27.05 -8.16 -3.64
N TYR A 247 -27.97 -7.99 -2.69
CA TYR A 247 -27.88 -6.94 -1.68
C TYR A 247 -26.89 -7.31 -0.56
N TYR A 248 -26.06 -6.35 -0.18
CA TYR A 248 -25.09 -6.49 0.91
C TYR A 248 -25.13 -5.27 1.81
N LEU A 249 -25.56 -5.45 3.06
CA LEU A 249 -25.55 -4.38 4.05
C LEU A 249 -24.11 -4.10 4.53
N ARG A 250 -23.69 -2.84 4.45
CA ARG A 250 -22.36 -2.38 4.90
C ARG A 250 -22.46 -0.97 5.50
N PRO A 251 -21.66 -0.64 6.53
CA PRO A 251 -21.52 0.76 6.94
C PRO A 251 -20.83 1.55 5.83
N ARG A 252 -21.11 2.85 5.74
CA ARG A 252 -20.41 3.75 4.80
C ARG A 252 -18.89 3.66 4.94
N PHE A 253 -18.41 3.68 6.19
CA PHE A 253 -16.99 3.65 6.53
C PHE A 253 -16.68 2.44 7.42
N GLN A 254 -15.62 1.72 7.08
CA GLN A 254 -15.05 0.68 7.95
C GLN A 254 -13.57 0.94 8.16
N TYR A 255 -13.18 1.24 9.40
CA TYR A 255 -11.80 1.56 9.74
C TYR A 255 -11.04 0.34 10.25
N GLY A 256 -9.86 0.09 9.68
CA GLY A 256 -8.89 -0.86 10.18
C GLY A 256 -8.02 -0.26 11.31
N PRO A 257 -7.33 -1.11 12.09
CA PRO A 257 -6.37 -0.64 13.08
C PRO A 257 -5.12 -0.06 12.41
N PHE A 258 -4.41 0.81 13.13
CA PHE A 258 -3.03 1.15 12.79
C PHE A 258 -2.13 -0.04 13.07
N LYS A 259 -1.41 -0.49 12.04
CA LYS A 259 -0.45 -1.59 12.11
C LYS A 259 0.95 -1.04 12.32
N THR A 260 1.45 -1.08 13.56
CA THR A 260 2.75 -0.51 13.93
C THR A 260 3.93 -1.18 13.20
N ASP A 261 3.80 -2.46 12.89
CA ASP A 261 4.80 -3.26 12.17
C ASP A 261 4.98 -2.84 10.71
N THR A 262 3.95 -2.25 10.09
CA THR A 262 3.94 -1.88 8.67
C THR A 262 3.70 -0.40 8.42
N GLY A 263 3.36 0.37 9.46
CA GLY A 263 2.96 1.77 9.35
C GLY A 263 1.66 1.98 8.55
N LYS A 264 0.82 0.95 8.41
CA LYS A 264 -0.36 0.96 7.52
C LYS A 264 -1.67 1.18 8.27
N ILE A 265 -2.57 1.93 7.66
CA ILE A 265 -3.95 2.15 8.08
C ILE A 265 -4.84 1.91 6.87
N ASN A 266 -6.02 1.29 7.08
CA ASN A 266 -7.01 1.10 6.01
C ASN A 266 -8.34 1.71 6.43
N ALA A 267 -9.05 2.32 5.49
CA ALA A 267 -10.46 2.64 5.60
C ALA A 267 -11.18 2.16 4.34
N ASP A 268 -12.16 1.27 4.52
CA ASP A 268 -13.04 0.85 3.44
C ASP A 268 -14.23 1.82 3.36
N ILE A 269 -14.51 2.29 2.15
CA ILE A 269 -15.59 3.23 1.83
C ILE A 269 -16.51 2.54 0.82
N HIS A 270 -17.72 2.22 1.24
CA HIS A 270 -18.70 1.52 0.40
C HIS A 270 -19.55 2.53 -0.35
N PHE A 271 -19.85 2.24 -1.62
CA PHE A 271 -20.70 3.06 -2.49
C PHE A 271 -21.83 2.21 -3.08
N GLU A 272 -23.05 2.54 -2.68
CA GLU A 272 -24.32 2.02 -3.15
C GLU A 272 -24.55 2.28 -4.64
N LYS A 273 -25.58 1.65 -5.21
CA LYS A 273 -25.92 1.81 -6.63
C LYS A 273 -26.28 3.24 -6.97
N GLU A 274 -26.96 3.94 -6.07
CA GLU A 274 -27.46 5.31 -6.23
C GLU A 274 -26.31 6.30 -6.45
N PHE A 275 -25.13 6.04 -5.86
CA PHE A 275 -23.92 6.81 -6.16
C PHE A 275 -23.60 6.80 -7.66
N SER A 276 -23.72 5.64 -8.30
CA SER A 276 -23.45 5.51 -9.75
C SER A 276 -24.51 6.14 -10.64
N GLN A 277 -25.65 6.58 -10.09
CA GLN A 277 -26.70 7.28 -10.84
C GLN A 277 -26.47 8.80 -10.86
N LEU A 278 -25.54 9.30 -10.03
CA LEU A 278 -25.18 10.70 -9.98
C LEU A 278 -24.37 11.12 -11.21
N THR A 279 -24.39 12.41 -11.53
CA THR A 279 -23.48 12.98 -12.52
C THR A 279 -22.02 12.78 -12.11
N HIS A 280 -21.09 12.79 -13.06
CA HIS A 280 -19.67 12.66 -12.75
C HIS A 280 -19.18 13.71 -11.74
N GLN A 281 -19.70 14.93 -11.84
CA GLN A 281 -19.36 16.01 -10.92
C GLN A 281 -19.82 15.71 -9.48
N GLN A 282 -21.07 15.31 -9.31
CA GLN A 282 -21.61 14.91 -8.01
C GLN A 282 -20.90 13.68 -7.41
N GLN A 283 -20.49 12.73 -8.25
CA GLN A 283 -19.70 11.58 -7.82
C GLN A 283 -18.34 12.04 -7.27
N LYS A 284 -17.64 12.93 -7.97
CA LYS A 284 -16.37 13.51 -7.49
C LYS A 284 -16.55 14.28 -6.17
N GLU A 285 -17.62 15.06 -6.04
CA GLU A 285 -17.93 15.81 -4.82
C GLU A 285 -18.13 14.89 -3.62
N LYS A 286 -18.95 13.84 -3.77
CA LYS A 286 -19.17 12.84 -2.72
C LYS A 286 -17.91 12.05 -2.39
N LEU A 287 -17.12 11.65 -3.40
CA LEU A 287 -15.83 11.00 -3.17
C LEU A 287 -14.91 11.90 -2.36
N ALA A 288 -14.82 13.18 -2.72
CA ALA A 288 -13.99 14.13 -2.01
C ALA A 288 -14.41 14.34 -0.55
N GLU A 289 -15.71 14.47 -0.33
CA GLU A 289 -16.29 14.52 1.01
C GLU A 289 -15.94 13.27 1.83
N TYR A 290 -16.20 12.08 1.30
CA TYR A 290 -15.97 10.83 2.02
C TYR A 290 -14.49 10.55 2.29
N PHE A 291 -13.59 10.89 1.35
CA PHE A 291 -12.16 10.78 1.60
C PHE A 291 -11.68 11.70 2.71
N LEU A 292 -12.18 12.94 2.76
CA LEU A 292 -11.87 13.88 3.82
C LEU A 292 -12.42 13.43 5.18
N VAL A 293 -13.65 12.92 5.21
CA VAL A 293 -14.25 12.35 6.44
C VAL A 293 -13.42 11.17 6.94
N ALA A 294 -13.04 10.25 6.05
CA ALA A 294 -12.22 9.09 6.41
C ALA A 294 -10.85 9.51 6.95
N LEU A 295 -10.16 10.44 6.27
CA LEU A 295 -8.85 10.92 6.68
C LEU A 295 -8.89 11.65 8.04
N LYS A 296 -9.88 12.53 8.25
CA LYS A 296 -10.08 13.23 9.53
C LYS A 296 -10.37 12.25 10.66
N THR A 297 -11.23 11.26 10.43
CA THR A 297 -11.53 10.23 11.43
C THR A 297 -10.29 9.40 11.78
N ILE A 298 -9.46 9.06 10.80
CA ILE A 298 -8.18 8.37 11.04
C ILE A 298 -7.26 9.25 11.88
N ALA A 299 -7.08 10.51 11.51
CA ALA A 299 -6.25 11.47 12.23
C ALA A 299 -6.68 11.59 13.70
N GLU A 300 -7.98 11.76 13.97
CA GLU A 300 -8.51 11.86 15.33
C GLU A 300 -8.23 10.61 16.17
N LYS A 301 -8.35 9.42 15.57
CA LYS A 301 -8.08 8.14 16.23
C LYS A 301 -6.59 7.92 16.49
N GLN A 302 -5.71 8.41 15.61
CA GLN A 302 -4.27 8.14 15.70
C GLN A 302 -3.44 9.24 16.35
N LYS A 303 -3.91 10.50 16.39
CA LYS A 303 -3.13 11.63 16.93
C LYS A 303 -2.58 11.40 18.35
N LYS A 304 -3.32 10.67 19.20
CA LYS A 304 -2.86 10.33 20.56
C LYS A 304 -1.81 9.21 20.58
N LYS A 305 -1.86 8.29 19.61
CA LYS A 305 -0.96 7.13 19.50
C LYS A 305 0.33 7.47 18.78
N ILE A 306 0.29 8.49 17.92
CA ILE A 306 1.40 8.90 17.06
C ILE A 306 1.48 10.44 17.11
N PRO A 307 1.86 11.02 18.26
CA PRO A 307 1.84 12.46 18.46
C PRO A 307 2.82 13.22 17.56
N ASP A 308 3.91 12.57 17.15
CA ASP A 308 4.96 13.17 16.31
C ASP A 308 4.64 13.14 14.80
N TYR A 309 3.46 12.63 14.43
CA TYR A 309 3.00 12.64 13.04
C TYR A 309 2.00 13.79 12.81
N ASP A 310 2.32 14.71 11.90
CA ASP A 310 1.53 15.92 11.64
C ASP A 310 0.30 15.62 10.79
N PHE A 311 -0.73 15.11 11.47
CA PHE A 311 -2.03 14.86 10.86
C PHE A 311 -2.77 16.13 10.40
N ASN A 312 -2.43 17.30 10.95
CA ASN A 312 -3.08 18.53 10.52
C ASN A 312 -2.55 18.95 9.15
N LEU A 313 -1.23 18.86 8.95
CA LEU A 313 -0.59 19.22 7.69
C LEU A 313 -0.99 18.29 6.54
N ILE A 314 -1.02 16.97 6.78
CA ILE A 314 -1.49 16.01 5.77
C ILE A 314 -2.95 16.27 5.35
N ILE A 315 -3.83 16.63 6.29
CA ILE A 315 -5.22 16.98 5.98
C ILE A 315 -5.28 18.27 5.17
N ALA A 316 -4.50 19.29 5.53
CA ALA A 316 -4.45 20.55 4.80
C ALA A 316 -3.98 20.35 3.34
N ASP A 317 -2.88 19.63 3.14
CA ASP A 317 -2.33 19.34 1.81
C ASP A 317 -3.32 18.51 0.97
N PHE A 318 -3.88 17.46 1.57
CA PHE A 318 -4.88 16.62 0.90
C PHE A 318 -6.14 17.41 0.52
N THR A 319 -6.60 18.31 1.41
CA THR A 319 -7.78 19.16 1.16
C THR A 319 -7.55 20.11 -0.02
N GLU A 320 -6.36 20.70 -0.12
CA GLU A 320 -6.03 21.58 -1.25
C GLU A 320 -6.06 20.81 -2.57
N ILE A 321 -5.42 19.63 -2.61
CA ILE A 321 -5.31 18.80 -3.81
C ILE A 321 -6.68 18.28 -4.24
N ILE A 322 -7.49 17.78 -3.30
CA ILE A 322 -8.80 17.19 -3.63
C ILE A 322 -9.81 18.23 -4.08
N ASN A 323 -9.74 19.46 -3.55
CA ASN A 323 -10.59 20.56 -4.01
C ASN A 323 -10.28 20.97 -5.46
N LYS A 324 -9.01 20.87 -5.90
CA LYS A 324 -8.62 21.10 -7.29
C LYS A 324 -9.07 19.98 -8.22
N TRP A 325 -9.05 18.73 -7.77
CA TRP A 325 -9.47 17.57 -8.59
C TRP A 325 -10.99 17.48 -8.78
N LYS A 326 -11.75 17.88 -7.75
CA LYS A 326 -13.22 17.84 -7.78
C LYS A 326 -13.84 19.03 -8.53
N ALA A 327 -13.11 20.14 -8.66
CA ALA A 327 -13.46 21.22 -9.59
C ALA A 327 -13.35 20.75 -11.04
#